data_AF-W2M0Y4-F1
#
_entry.id   AF-W2M0Y4-F1
#
_cell.length_a   1.000
_cell.length_b   1.000
_cell.length_c   1.000
_cell.angle_alpha   90.00
_cell.angle_beta   90.00
_cell.angle_gamma   90.00
#
_symmetry.space_group_name_H-M   'P 1'
#
loop_
_entity.id
_entity.type
_entity.pdbx_description
1 polymer ?
#
loop_
_entity_poly.entity_id
_entity_poly.type
_entity_poly.pdbx_seq_one_letter_code
_entity_poly.pdbx_strand_id
1 'polypeptide(L)'
;MPAIAPSSLDGRVPDHVIGCTTRVLRRISQFAGRLPGQDSVSKMNEFQRFRLETPSWKVALILLVTPLPWLLLNVLLELIPLNDPATGFWGSGYYQLRMFFISIFSSIAPAAQKLDCVPGFPVRSVRALTIYGLFQGCICIGTNMIISLASGVFPVPFSQFTVIIPMVISGRLVFFRKLPDDPQFHALSDKVNQWLGMESLPILVYPVFTAVFMMLSPSQQLWISLLLPLLKLTIRSALWYVARYDNDLVGVITCCVGHLYHVLFTATILQNAKSVETLAVVVLFNTVQMLFNCRCIFADSNNIYQARVKAHALEVEKSTFSVRDNLLTALEYAQEIRIAQNLHWRTPSLLLSTYTGYRNAEFMEKNHEMLRSATLFNAAFVHNDPKNAKNAAVRGPHSNIGEPKIVTVRKASATTIPTRMPRILPWADSSKLTRKTSGQVIQLKSRSCSLSSPRSHSEPSTWTNAEKEEARLVRHESVIHKVASAIHQSELILLRSYVTICMTLFYVIYLQVVFRLRNRHYFATLVYLTTLEAVNQTVQRLLLICAVEVVFLGIYLLLIQRRLGISGLYQLAFVLWSQRVLVQSKLYVTTIILGFPLTHNGNDSILRFNSVH
;
A
#
# COMPACT_ATOMS: atom_id res chain seq x y z
N MET A 1 22.08 43.00 -63.36
CA MET A 1 21.27 43.40 -62.18
C MET A 1 20.38 42.21 -61.79
N PRO A 2 20.14 41.98 -60.48
CA PRO A 2 20.61 40.75 -59.82
C PRO A 2 19.58 39.61 -59.76
N ALA A 3 20.13 38.41 -59.60
CA ALA A 3 19.44 37.18 -59.24
C ALA A 3 18.82 37.27 -57.84
N ILE A 4 17.53 36.95 -57.73
CA ILE A 4 16.82 36.79 -56.45
C ILE A 4 17.00 35.33 -56.04
N ALA A 5 17.73 35.11 -54.95
CA ALA A 5 17.94 33.81 -54.33
C ALA A 5 16.62 33.27 -53.74
N PRO A 6 16.37 31.95 -53.78
CA PRO A 6 15.27 31.35 -53.04
C PRO A 6 15.59 31.39 -51.53
N SER A 7 14.73 32.06 -50.77
CA SER A 7 14.77 32.09 -49.31
C SER A 7 14.57 30.67 -48.76
N SER A 8 15.64 30.07 -48.24
CA SER A 8 15.57 28.85 -47.45
C SER A 8 14.92 29.14 -46.10
N LEU A 9 13.63 28.84 -45.98
CA LEU A 9 12.96 28.63 -44.70
C LEU A 9 13.45 27.28 -44.11
N ASP A 10 14.74 27.20 -43.80
CA ASP A 10 15.30 26.17 -42.94
C ASP A 10 15.20 26.72 -41.51
N GLY A 11 13.99 26.62 -40.94
CA GLY A 11 13.70 26.94 -39.55
C GLY A 11 14.39 25.96 -38.62
N ARG A 12 15.72 26.06 -38.54
CA ARG A 12 16.57 25.24 -37.70
C ARG A 12 16.26 25.62 -36.25
N VAL A 13 15.45 24.79 -35.58
CA VAL A 13 15.08 24.98 -34.17
C VAL A 13 16.38 25.09 -33.36
N PRO A 14 16.59 26.17 -32.56
CA PRO A 14 17.87 26.39 -31.88
C PRO A 14 18.20 25.23 -30.94
N ASP A 15 19.44 24.76 -30.93
CA ASP A 15 19.91 23.65 -30.07
C ASP A 15 19.63 23.90 -28.57
N HIS A 16 19.53 25.17 -28.16
CA HIS A 16 19.12 25.53 -26.80
C HIS A 16 17.66 25.16 -26.51
N VAL A 17 16.75 25.30 -27.49
CA VAL A 17 15.33 24.90 -27.37
C VAL A 17 15.22 23.38 -27.31
N ILE A 18 16.01 22.66 -28.10
CA ILE A 18 16.09 21.18 -28.06
C ILE A 18 16.66 20.70 -26.72
N GLY A 19 17.70 21.36 -26.20
CA GLY A 19 18.31 21.06 -24.90
C GLY A 19 17.42 21.44 -23.69
N CYS A 20 16.56 22.45 -23.84
CA CYS A 20 15.57 22.83 -22.82
C CYS A 20 14.39 21.84 -22.83
N THR A 21 13.83 21.57 -24.01
CA THR A 21 12.73 20.62 -24.18
C THR A 21 13.12 19.22 -23.74
N THR A 22 14.31 18.72 -24.06
CA THR A 22 14.79 17.41 -23.56
C THR A 22 14.99 17.40 -22.04
N ARG A 23 15.45 18.48 -21.43
CA ARG A 23 15.56 18.59 -19.96
C ARG A 23 14.18 18.60 -19.29
N VAL A 24 13.23 19.36 -19.84
CA VAL A 24 11.85 19.42 -19.35
C VAL A 24 11.18 18.07 -19.52
N LEU A 25 11.30 17.44 -20.70
CA LEU A 25 10.77 16.11 -20.98
C LEU A 25 11.38 15.04 -20.06
N ARG A 26 12.68 15.14 -19.76
CA ARG A 26 13.35 14.25 -18.80
C ARG A 26 12.79 14.45 -17.39
N ARG A 27 12.63 15.68 -16.90
CA ARG A 27 12.01 15.96 -15.58
C ARG A 27 10.56 15.48 -15.52
N ILE A 28 9.77 15.72 -16.57
CA ILE A 28 8.39 15.22 -16.67
C ILE A 28 8.39 13.70 -16.69
N SER A 29 9.29 13.04 -17.42
CA SER A 29 9.39 11.58 -17.46
C SER A 29 9.84 10.97 -16.13
N GLN A 30 10.65 11.68 -15.35
CA GLN A 30 11.08 11.25 -14.01
C GLN A 30 9.93 11.42 -13.00
N PHE A 31 9.17 12.51 -13.11
CA PHE A 31 8.02 12.80 -12.24
C PHE A 31 6.79 11.94 -12.55
N ALA A 32 6.48 11.75 -13.84
CA ALA A 32 5.41 10.87 -14.32
C ALA A 32 5.82 9.39 -14.36
N GLY A 33 7.11 9.12 -14.13
CA GLY A 33 7.72 7.83 -14.33
C GLY A 33 7.43 6.79 -13.26
N ARG A 34 8.31 5.80 -13.23
CA ARG A 34 8.30 4.67 -12.29
C ARG A 34 8.56 5.18 -10.86
N LEU A 35 7.74 4.74 -9.90
CA LEU A 35 8.03 4.99 -8.49
C LEU A 35 9.19 4.08 -8.04
N PRO A 36 10.24 4.62 -7.39
CA PRO A 36 11.31 3.80 -6.84
C PRO A 36 10.78 2.86 -5.76
N GLY A 37 11.25 1.61 -5.76
CA GLY A 37 10.90 0.62 -4.75
C GLY A 37 11.38 -0.78 -5.11
N GLN A 38 11.48 -1.63 -4.09
CA GLN A 38 11.89 -3.03 -4.16
C GLN A 38 11.16 -3.80 -3.05
N ASP A 39 10.65 -4.99 -3.37
CA ASP A 39 10.04 -5.84 -2.37
C ASP A 39 11.11 -6.52 -1.50
N SER A 40 10.82 -6.73 -0.22
CA SER A 40 11.74 -7.47 0.64
C SER A 40 11.79 -8.96 0.28
N VAL A 41 12.93 -9.60 0.56
CA VAL A 41 13.13 -11.05 0.45
C VAL A 41 12.09 -11.80 1.27
N SER A 42 11.76 -11.29 2.47
CA SER A 42 10.70 -11.88 3.31
C SER A 42 9.33 -11.88 2.61
N LYS A 43 8.94 -10.79 1.93
CA LYS A 43 7.70 -10.71 1.14
C LYS A 43 7.76 -11.64 -0.08
N MET A 44 8.89 -11.70 -0.77
CA MET A 44 9.09 -12.61 -1.91
C MET A 44 8.96 -14.09 -1.52
N ASN A 45 9.51 -14.47 -0.35
CA ASN A 45 9.39 -15.82 0.19
C ASN A 45 7.93 -16.18 0.54
N GLU A 46 7.22 -15.25 1.18
CA GLU A 46 5.78 -15.41 1.47
C GLU A 46 4.94 -15.50 0.20
N PHE A 47 5.27 -14.72 -0.83
CA PHE A 47 4.62 -14.81 -2.14
C PHE A 47 4.83 -16.20 -2.76
N GLN A 48 6.06 -16.72 -2.73
CA GLN A 48 6.37 -18.04 -3.25
C GLN A 48 5.57 -19.14 -2.52
N ARG A 49 5.46 -19.04 -1.19
CA ARG A 49 4.63 -19.96 -0.40
C ARG A 49 3.15 -19.87 -0.78
N PHE A 50 2.61 -18.65 -0.89
CA PHE A 50 1.22 -18.44 -1.30
C PHE A 50 0.90 -19.06 -2.67
N ARG A 51 1.84 -18.98 -3.63
CA ARG A 51 1.70 -19.61 -4.95
C ARG A 51 1.57 -21.14 -4.89
N LEU A 52 2.28 -21.78 -3.97
CA LEU A 52 2.30 -23.24 -3.83
C LEU A 52 1.08 -23.75 -3.05
N GLU A 53 0.65 -23.03 -2.02
CA GLU A 53 -0.41 -23.47 -1.11
C GLU A 53 -1.83 -23.10 -1.58
N THR A 54 -1.96 -22.09 -2.44
CA THR A 54 -3.28 -21.53 -2.78
C THR A 54 -3.82 -22.10 -4.10
N PRO A 55 -4.94 -22.84 -4.08
CA PRO A 55 -5.60 -23.30 -5.31
C PRO A 55 -6.22 -22.12 -6.08
N SER A 56 -6.33 -22.25 -7.40
CA SER A 56 -6.73 -21.14 -8.29
C SER A 56 -8.15 -20.61 -8.05
N TRP A 57 -9.08 -21.43 -7.54
CA TRP A 57 -10.42 -20.95 -7.19
C TRP A 57 -10.39 -19.96 -6.01
N LYS A 58 -9.49 -20.15 -5.03
CA LYS A 58 -9.31 -19.20 -3.91
C LYS A 58 -8.73 -17.88 -4.43
N VAL A 59 -7.81 -17.95 -5.39
CA VAL A 59 -7.27 -16.76 -6.08
C VAL A 59 -8.41 -15.97 -6.75
N ALA A 60 -9.27 -16.66 -7.51
CA ALA A 60 -10.43 -16.02 -8.13
C ALA A 60 -11.39 -15.41 -7.09
N LEU A 61 -11.66 -16.13 -5.99
CA LEU A 61 -12.51 -15.64 -4.91
C LEU A 61 -11.94 -14.36 -4.27
N ILE A 62 -10.64 -14.31 -3.97
CA ILE A 62 -9.98 -13.12 -3.41
C ILE A 62 -10.16 -11.91 -4.35
N LEU A 63 -9.91 -12.10 -5.65
CA LEU A 63 -10.01 -11.04 -6.65
C LEU A 63 -11.44 -10.51 -6.79
N LEU A 64 -12.46 -11.37 -6.73
CA LEU A 64 -13.86 -10.97 -6.92
C LEU A 64 -14.48 -10.41 -5.65
N VAL A 65 -14.16 -10.95 -4.48
CA VAL A 65 -14.81 -10.59 -3.20
C VAL A 65 -14.25 -9.29 -2.63
N THR A 66 -12.99 -8.94 -2.88
CA THR A 66 -12.35 -7.77 -2.28
C THR A 66 -13.16 -6.46 -2.36
N PRO A 67 -13.75 -6.03 -3.49
CA PRO A 67 -14.52 -4.79 -3.56
C PRO A 67 -15.98 -4.90 -3.06
N LEU A 68 -16.54 -6.12 -2.97
CA LEU A 68 -17.97 -6.35 -2.73
C LEU A 68 -18.48 -5.86 -1.37
N PRO A 69 -17.77 -6.03 -0.23
CA PRO A 69 -18.25 -5.56 1.07
C PRO A 69 -18.57 -4.07 1.07
N TRP A 70 -17.71 -3.26 0.43
CA TRP A 70 -17.92 -1.82 0.36
C TRP A 70 -18.99 -1.43 -0.64
N LEU A 71 -19.16 -2.18 -1.73
CA LEU A 71 -20.26 -1.95 -2.67
C LEU A 71 -21.60 -2.20 -1.98
N LEU A 72 -21.71 -3.34 -1.28
CA LEU A 72 -22.89 -3.67 -0.50
C LEU A 72 -23.17 -2.62 0.57
N LEU A 73 -22.14 -2.19 1.31
CA LEU A 73 -22.30 -1.15 2.32
C LEU A 73 -22.81 0.17 1.73
N ASN A 74 -22.22 0.63 0.63
CA ASN A 74 -22.68 1.86 -0.03
C ASN A 74 -24.13 1.73 -0.48
N VAL A 75 -24.51 0.61 -1.11
CA VAL A 75 -25.91 0.36 -1.51
C VAL A 75 -26.83 0.33 -0.29
N LEU A 76 -26.46 -0.34 0.79
CA LEU A 76 -27.24 -0.39 2.03
C LEU A 76 -27.44 0.99 2.66
N LEU A 77 -26.40 1.84 2.65
CA LEU A 77 -26.51 3.23 3.10
C LEU A 77 -27.48 4.02 2.21
N GLU A 78 -27.45 3.80 0.90
CA GLU A 78 -28.33 4.49 -0.04
C GLU A 78 -29.80 4.06 0.02
N LEU A 79 -30.09 2.86 0.53
CA LEU A 79 -31.44 2.39 0.77
C LEU A 79 -32.15 3.10 1.93
N ILE A 80 -31.42 3.73 2.85
CA ILE A 80 -32.00 4.48 3.97
C ILE A 80 -32.72 5.72 3.39
N PRO A 81 -34.04 5.91 3.56
CA PRO A 81 -34.77 7.02 2.94
C PRO A 81 -34.28 8.38 3.48
N LEU A 82 -34.26 9.42 2.64
CA LEU A 82 -33.90 10.77 3.05
C LEU A 82 -35.12 11.70 3.03
N ASN A 83 -35.26 12.50 4.08
CA ASN A 83 -36.24 13.58 4.17
C ASN A 83 -35.68 14.88 3.58
N ASP A 84 -36.55 15.84 3.26
CA ASP A 84 -36.11 17.14 2.76
C ASP A 84 -35.23 17.85 3.81
N PRO A 85 -34.01 18.30 3.46
CA PRO A 85 -33.18 19.06 4.38
C PRO A 85 -33.85 20.34 4.91
N ALA A 86 -34.85 20.90 4.22
CA ALA A 86 -35.61 22.06 4.70
C ALA A 86 -36.38 21.81 6.01
N THR A 87 -36.60 20.54 6.39
CA THR A 87 -37.26 20.16 7.66
C THR A 87 -36.37 20.39 8.89
N GLY A 88 -35.13 20.84 8.70
CA GLY A 88 -34.19 21.14 9.77
C GLY A 88 -33.59 19.89 10.43
N PHE A 89 -32.82 20.10 11.49
CA PHE A 89 -32.10 19.02 12.18
C PHE A 89 -33.04 17.91 12.67
N TRP A 90 -34.19 18.26 13.27
CA TRP A 90 -35.14 17.28 13.83
C TRP A 90 -35.80 16.41 12.77
N GLY A 91 -35.98 16.91 11.54
CA GLY A 91 -36.46 16.12 10.41
C GLY A 91 -35.39 15.24 9.75
N SER A 92 -34.11 15.41 10.13
CA SER A 92 -32.96 14.76 9.49
C SER A 92 -32.57 13.40 10.06
N GLY A 93 -33.43 12.74 10.86
CA GLY A 93 -33.08 11.50 11.59
C GLY A 93 -32.43 10.40 10.73
N TYR A 94 -32.97 10.14 9.53
CA TYR A 94 -32.38 9.16 8.61
C TYR A 94 -31.00 9.57 8.07
N TYR A 95 -30.79 10.86 7.85
CA TYR A 95 -29.48 11.38 7.47
C TYR A 95 -28.46 11.22 8.61
N GLN A 96 -28.86 11.50 9.86
CA GLN A 96 -28.00 11.27 11.02
C GLN A 96 -27.66 9.77 11.18
N LEU A 97 -28.61 8.87 10.89
CA LEU A 97 -28.38 7.43 10.89
C LEU A 97 -27.34 7.01 9.83
N ARG A 98 -27.40 7.56 8.61
CA ARG A 98 -26.38 7.33 7.57
C ARG A 98 -25.01 7.81 8.05
N MET A 99 -24.93 9.03 8.58
CA MET A 99 -23.69 9.60 9.11
C MET A 99 -23.11 8.80 10.28
N PHE A 100 -23.96 8.23 11.13
CA PHE A 100 -23.56 7.32 12.20
C PHE A 100 -22.86 6.07 11.68
N PHE A 101 -23.43 5.42 10.67
CA PHE A 101 -22.78 4.24 10.08
C PHE A 101 -21.48 4.60 9.36
N ILE A 102 -21.48 5.67 8.55
CA ILE A 102 -20.27 6.14 7.85
C ILE A 102 -19.15 6.42 8.86
N SER A 103 -19.45 7.11 9.98
CA SER A 103 -18.47 7.46 11.01
C SER A 103 -17.92 6.27 11.81
N ILE A 104 -18.71 5.21 12.00
CA ILE A 104 -18.21 3.94 12.55
C ILE A 104 -17.10 3.39 11.65
N PHE A 105 -17.36 3.25 10.36
CA PHE A 105 -16.40 2.66 9.42
C PHE A 105 -15.19 3.56 9.18
N SER A 106 -15.39 4.88 9.06
CA SER A 106 -14.29 5.84 8.88
C SER A 106 -13.36 5.92 10.09
N SER A 107 -13.84 5.56 11.28
CA SER A 107 -13.02 5.51 12.50
C SER A 107 -12.33 4.17 12.69
N ILE A 108 -13.04 3.06 12.42
CA ILE A 108 -12.50 1.71 12.56
C ILE A 108 -11.38 1.45 11.54
N ALA A 109 -11.51 1.93 10.30
CA ALA A 109 -10.54 1.70 9.23
C ALA A 109 -9.09 2.13 9.59
N PRO A 110 -8.82 3.40 9.97
CA PRO A 110 -7.47 3.83 10.35
C PRO A 110 -6.99 3.17 11.65
N ALA A 111 -7.89 2.89 12.60
CA ALA A 111 -7.53 2.16 13.82
C ALA A 111 -7.09 0.72 13.53
N ALA A 112 -7.75 0.03 12.59
CA ALA A 112 -7.37 -1.30 12.13
C ALA A 112 -6.02 -1.30 11.40
N GLN A 113 -5.75 -0.30 10.55
CA GLN A 113 -4.43 -0.13 9.91
C GLN A 113 -3.33 0.06 10.94
N LYS A 114 -3.58 0.89 11.96
CA LYS A 114 -2.63 1.13 13.03
C LYS A 114 -2.33 -0.14 13.83
N LEU A 115 -3.36 -0.94 14.14
CA LEU A 115 -3.20 -2.23 14.80
C LEU A 115 -2.38 -3.23 13.96
N ASP A 116 -2.57 -3.21 12.65
CA ASP A 116 -1.90 -4.12 11.71
C ASP A 116 -0.42 -3.75 11.49
N CYS A 117 -0.10 -2.45 11.45
CA CYS A 117 1.25 -1.94 11.21
C CYS A 117 2.10 -1.75 12.47
N VAL A 118 1.49 -1.50 13.63
CA VAL A 118 2.21 -1.16 14.88
C VAL A 118 2.08 -2.30 15.91
N PRO A 119 3.11 -3.13 16.11
CA PRO A 119 3.10 -4.14 17.16
C PRO A 119 3.04 -3.47 18.54
N GLY A 120 2.30 -4.08 19.48
CA GLY A 120 2.13 -3.56 20.83
C GLY A 120 1.01 -2.53 20.99
N PHE A 121 0.23 -2.24 19.94
CA PHE A 121 -0.94 -1.37 20.07
C PHE A 121 -1.98 -1.99 21.04
N PRO A 122 -2.49 -1.24 22.03
CA PRO A 122 -3.25 -1.79 23.16
C PRO A 122 -4.60 -2.41 22.78
N VAL A 123 -5.13 -2.10 21.60
CA VAL A 123 -6.48 -2.49 21.19
C VAL A 123 -6.39 -3.62 20.17
N ARG A 124 -6.17 -4.84 20.67
CA ARG A 124 -6.10 -6.04 19.81
C ARG A 124 -7.42 -6.82 19.73
N SER A 125 -8.46 -6.39 20.46
CA SER A 125 -9.76 -7.06 20.49
C SER A 125 -10.74 -6.43 19.51
N VAL A 126 -11.38 -7.27 18.68
CA VAL A 126 -12.47 -6.86 17.77
C VAL A 126 -13.59 -6.16 18.53
N ARG A 127 -13.92 -6.63 19.75
CA ARG A 127 -14.95 -6.00 20.61
C ARG A 127 -14.59 -4.56 21.00
N ALA A 128 -13.32 -4.31 21.27
CA ALA A 128 -12.88 -2.96 21.64
C ALA A 128 -12.90 -2.02 20.42
N LEU A 129 -12.60 -2.54 19.23
CA LEU A 129 -12.70 -1.79 17.97
C LEU A 129 -14.15 -1.45 17.62
N THR A 130 -15.10 -2.37 17.85
CA THR A 130 -16.53 -2.11 17.64
C THR A 130 -17.07 -1.08 18.63
N ILE A 131 -16.69 -1.16 19.91
CA ILE A 131 -17.08 -0.16 20.93
C ILE A 131 -16.51 1.22 20.57
N TYR A 132 -15.25 1.27 20.13
CA TYR A 132 -14.62 2.49 19.65
C TYR A 132 -15.37 3.10 18.46
N GLY A 133 -15.74 2.29 17.47
CA GLY A 133 -16.53 2.74 16.31
C GLY A 133 -17.88 3.31 16.72
N LEU A 134 -18.63 2.62 17.60
CA LEU A 134 -19.93 3.11 18.10
C LEU A 134 -19.79 4.43 18.85
N PHE A 135 -18.77 4.55 19.71
CA PHE A 135 -18.46 5.79 20.41
C PHE A 135 -18.18 6.94 19.42
N GLN A 136 -17.38 6.69 18.39
CA GLN A 136 -17.10 7.67 17.35
C GLN A 136 -18.35 8.05 16.53
N GLY A 137 -19.26 7.10 16.31
CA GLY A 137 -20.58 7.37 15.73
C GLY A 137 -21.39 8.37 16.56
N CYS A 138 -21.42 8.21 17.88
CA CYS A 138 -22.09 9.15 18.77
C CYS A 138 -21.44 10.54 18.74
N ILE A 139 -20.11 10.62 18.68
CA ILE A 139 -19.39 11.90 18.53
C ILE A 139 -19.74 12.58 17.22
N CYS A 140 -19.88 11.84 16.12
CA CYS A 140 -20.28 12.36 14.82
C CYS A 140 -21.67 13.01 14.87
N ILE A 141 -22.70 12.29 15.34
CA ILE A 141 -24.06 12.83 15.49
C ILE A 141 -24.05 14.03 16.45
N GLY A 142 -23.41 13.89 17.61
CA GLY A 142 -23.37 14.93 18.64
C GLY A 142 -22.72 16.22 18.13
N THR A 143 -21.62 16.11 17.39
CA THR A 143 -20.94 17.26 16.77
C THR A 143 -21.86 17.95 15.75
N ASN A 144 -22.48 17.18 14.87
CA ASN A 144 -23.38 17.71 13.85
C ASN A 144 -24.60 18.41 14.48
N MET A 145 -25.15 17.82 15.54
CA MET A 145 -26.23 18.39 16.34
C MET A 145 -25.82 19.71 17.00
N ILE A 146 -24.68 19.75 17.68
CA ILE A 146 -24.18 20.95 18.36
C ILE A 146 -23.99 22.09 17.35
N ILE A 147 -23.35 21.83 16.22
CA ILE A 147 -23.12 22.85 15.19
C ILE A 147 -24.46 23.36 14.62
N SER A 148 -25.38 22.45 14.30
CA SER A 148 -26.68 22.83 13.73
C SER A 148 -27.52 23.65 14.70
N LEU A 149 -27.59 23.25 15.98
CA LEU A 149 -28.38 23.95 17.00
C LEU A 149 -27.73 25.28 17.42
N ALA A 150 -26.40 25.36 17.47
CA ALA A 150 -25.70 26.59 17.84
C ALA A 150 -25.72 27.65 16.73
N SER A 151 -25.64 27.22 15.47
CA SER A 151 -25.68 28.14 14.31
C SER A 151 -27.10 28.45 13.83
N GLY A 152 -28.10 27.63 14.19
CA GLY A 152 -29.45 27.71 13.62
C GLY A 152 -29.50 27.33 12.14
N VAL A 153 -28.43 26.78 11.57
CA VAL A 153 -28.32 26.42 10.15
C VAL A 153 -28.36 24.90 9.99
N PHE A 154 -29.22 24.43 9.09
CA PHE A 154 -29.25 23.06 8.61
C PHE A 154 -29.54 23.06 7.10
N PRO A 155 -28.86 22.22 6.29
CA PRO A 155 -27.79 21.29 6.63
C PRO A 155 -26.50 21.99 7.09
N VAL A 156 -25.72 21.33 7.96
CA VAL A 156 -24.43 21.87 8.42
C VAL A 156 -23.47 21.93 7.23
N PRO A 157 -22.85 23.09 6.93
CA PRO A 157 -21.90 23.21 5.83
C PRO A 157 -20.75 22.21 6.01
N PHE A 158 -20.47 21.43 4.96
CA PHE A 158 -19.38 20.45 4.95
C PHE A 158 -19.44 19.45 6.11
N SER A 159 -20.64 19.01 6.49
CA SER A 159 -20.85 18.14 7.66
C SER A 159 -19.99 16.86 7.65
N GLN A 160 -19.65 16.33 6.47
CA GLN A 160 -18.73 15.20 6.32
C GLN A 160 -17.30 15.49 6.79
N PHE A 161 -16.86 16.75 6.71
CA PHE A 161 -15.51 17.18 7.07
C PHE A 161 -15.46 17.83 8.46
N THR A 162 -16.49 18.57 8.87
CA THR A 162 -16.52 19.25 10.17
C THR A 162 -16.43 18.28 11.35
N VAL A 163 -16.94 17.05 11.19
CA VAL A 163 -16.87 16.00 12.22
C VAL A 163 -15.49 15.36 12.37
N ILE A 164 -14.60 15.50 11.37
CA ILE A 164 -13.28 14.82 11.37
C ILE A 164 -12.43 15.27 12.57
N ILE A 165 -12.36 16.58 12.84
CA ILE A 165 -11.49 17.11 13.90
C ILE A 165 -11.95 16.64 15.29
N PRO A 166 -13.23 16.80 15.70
CA PRO A 166 -13.71 16.29 16.98
C PRO A 166 -13.55 14.77 17.14
N MET A 167 -13.74 14.01 16.07
CA MET A 167 -13.53 12.56 16.06
C MET A 167 -12.06 12.20 16.29
N VAL A 168 -11.11 12.89 15.64
CA VAL A 168 -9.67 12.67 15.85
C VAL A 168 -9.26 13.02 17.28
N ILE A 169 -9.75 14.13 17.83
CA ILE A 169 -9.44 14.56 19.22
C ILE A 169 -9.98 13.52 20.21
N SER A 170 -11.25 13.15 20.09
CA SER A 170 -11.87 12.15 20.97
C SER A 170 -11.19 10.78 20.86
N GLY A 171 -10.79 10.37 19.66
CA GLY A 171 -10.06 9.12 19.45
C GLY A 171 -8.68 9.13 20.12
N ARG A 172 -7.94 10.24 20.05
CA ARG A 172 -6.67 10.40 20.77
C ARG A 172 -6.86 10.32 22.28
N LEU A 173 -7.89 10.97 22.83
CA LEU A 173 -8.19 10.93 24.26
C LEU A 173 -8.49 9.51 24.77
N VAL A 174 -9.24 8.72 24.00
CA VAL A 174 -9.58 7.32 24.36
C VAL A 174 -8.33 6.44 24.46
N PHE A 175 -7.35 6.64 23.59
CA PHE A 175 -6.14 5.82 23.56
C PHE A 175 -4.97 6.39 24.38
N PHE A 176 -4.97 7.68 24.73
CA PHE A 176 -3.85 8.36 25.38
C PHE A 176 -3.31 7.61 26.61
N ARG A 177 -4.20 7.08 27.46
CA ARG A 177 -3.83 6.35 28.69
C ARG A 177 -3.42 4.88 28.49
N LYS A 178 -3.61 4.32 27.29
CA LYS A 178 -3.36 2.90 27.01
C LYS A 178 -2.11 2.68 26.15
N LEU A 179 -1.46 3.74 25.68
CA LEU A 179 -0.27 3.63 24.86
C LEU A 179 0.92 3.17 25.72
N PRO A 180 1.76 2.23 25.23
CA PRO A 180 3.01 1.87 25.89
C PRO A 180 3.98 3.06 25.94
N ASP A 181 4.66 3.24 27.08
CA ASP A 181 5.73 4.22 27.25
C ASP A 181 7.06 3.71 26.66
N ASP A 182 7.07 3.42 25.36
CA ASP A 182 8.27 2.99 24.61
C ASP A 182 8.59 3.97 23.47
N PRO A 183 9.77 4.63 23.46
CA PRO A 183 10.18 5.54 22.39
C PRO A 183 10.11 4.91 20.99
N GLN A 184 10.40 3.61 20.84
CA GLN A 184 10.35 2.93 19.55
C GLN A 184 8.91 2.78 19.05
N PHE A 185 7.99 2.46 19.96
CA PHE A 185 6.56 2.40 19.68
C PHE A 185 6.04 3.76 19.22
N HIS A 186 6.40 4.85 19.91
CA HIS A 186 5.98 6.20 19.52
C HIS A 186 6.51 6.61 18.15
N ALA A 187 7.79 6.37 17.86
CA ALA A 187 8.37 6.66 16.54
C ALA A 187 7.65 5.90 15.41
N LEU A 188 7.33 4.61 15.61
CA LEU A 188 6.60 3.81 14.63
C LEU A 188 5.14 4.24 14.50
N SER A 189 4.47 4.53 15.62
CA SER A 189 3.10 5.05 15.65
C SER A 189 3.00 6.38 14.92
N ASP A 190 3.94 7.30 15.13
CA ASP A 190 3.94 8.62 14.51
C ASP A 190 4.24 8.55 13.01
N LYS A 191 5.16 7.67 12.61
CA LYS A 191 5.36 7.33 11.20
C LYS A 191 4.06 6.86 10.55
N VAL A 192 3.31 5.97 11.21
CA VAL A 192 2.01 5.48 10.73
C VAL A 192 0.95 6.57 10.69
N ASN A 193 0.85 7.39 11.74
CA ASN A 193 -0.06 8.53 11.77
C ASN A 193 0.21 9.51 10.62
N GLN A 194 1.48 9.74 10.26
CA GLN A 194 1.87 10.67 9.21
C GLN A 194 1.36 10.23 7.83
N TRP A 195 1.59 8.97 7.43
CA TRP A 195 1.06 8.50 6.14
C TRP A 195 -0.46 8.35 6.17
N LEU A 196 -1.08 7.92 7.28
CA LEU A 196 -2.54 7.91 7.43
C LEU A 196 -3.16 9.31 7.25
N GLY A 197 -2.52 10.34 7.81
CA GLY A 197 -2.94 11.73 7.60
C GLY A 197 -2.88 12.12 6.13
N MET A 198 -1.81 11.76 5.43
CA MET A 198 -1.66 12.05 4.00
C MET A 198 -2.66 11.31 3.11
N GLU A 199 -3.18 10.16 3.54
CA GLU A 199 -4.24 9.44 2.82
C GLU A 199 -5.58 10.18 2.82
N SER A 200 -5.78 11.11 3.76
CA SER A 200 -6.95 11.99 3.79
C SER A 200 -6.84 13.19 2.85
N LEU A 201 -5.63 13.54 2.38
CA LEU A 201 -5.42 14.71 1.51
C LEU A 201 -6.30 14.66 0.24
N PRO A 202 -6.40 13.54 -0.50
CA PRO A 202 -7.28 13.45 -1.66
C PRO A 202 -8.77 13.66 -1.33
N ILE A 203 -9.22 13.31 -0.12
CA ILE A 203 -10.60 13.54 0.34
C ILE A 203 -10.95 15.01 0.28
N LEU A 204 -9.99 15.91 0.55
CA LEU A 204 -10.20 17.35 0.54
C LEU A 204 -9.95 17.95 -0.84
N VAL A 205 -8.89 17.50 -1.51
CA VAL A 205 -8.41 18.12 -2.76
C VAL A 205 -9.36 17.86 -3.94
N TYR A 206 -9.87 16.64 -4.10
CA TYR A 206 -10.74 16.31 -5.24
C TYR A 206 -12.11 17.00 -5.17
N PRO A 207 -12.78 17.11 -4.01
CA PRO A 207 -13.99 17.93 -3.87
C PRO A 207 -13.80 19.40 -4.23
N VAL A 208 -12.71 20.03 -3.79
CA VAL A 208 -12.37 21.42 -4.16
C VAL A 208 -12.15 21.53 -5.67
N PHE A 209 -11.45 20.56 -6.27
CA PHE A 209 -11.28 20.54 -7.73
C PHE A 209 -12.64 20.37 -8.44
N THR A 210 -13.53 19.51 -7.93
CA THR A 210 -14.91 19.36 -8.44
C THR A 210 -15.66 20.68 -8.40
N ALA A 211 -15.60 21.39 -7.26
CA ALA A 211 -16.22 22.69 -7.07
C ALA A 211 -15.82 23.66 -8.18
N VAL A 212 -14.50 23.83 -8.35
CA VAL A 212 -13.94 24.71 -9.37
C VAL A 212 -14.34 24.25 -10.77
N PHE A 213 -14.26 22.95 -11.06
CA PHE A 213 -14.64 22.39 -12.36
C PHE A 213 -16.10 22.73 -12.73
N MET A 214 -17.02 22.62 -11.78
CA MET A 214 -18.44 22.84 -12.02
C MET A 214 -18.81 24.32 -12.16
N MET A 215 -17.97 25.25 -11.69
CA MET A 215 -18.17 26.70 -11.85
C MET A 215 -17.68 27.24 -13.20
N LEU A 216 -16.93 26.45 -13.99
CA LEU A 216 -16.28 26.88 -15.22
C LEU A 216 -17.13 26.59 -16.47
N SER A 217 -16.94 27.40 -17.52
CA SER A 217 -17.58 27.19 -18.83
C SER A 217 -17.04 25.95 -19.55
N PRO A 218 -17.74 25.38 -20.56
CA PRO A 218 -17.28 24.16 -21.25
C PRO A 218 -15.87 24.26 -21.88
N SER A 219 -15.49 25.41 -22.41
CA SER A 219 -14.15 25.63 -22.96
C SER A 219 -13.07 25.71 -21.86
N GLN A 220 -13.41 26.28 -20.70
CA GLN A 220 -12.54 26.33 -19.53
C GLN A 220 -12.43 24.96 -18.83
N GLN A 221 -13.52 24.18 -18.84
CA GLN A 221 -13.56 22.80 -18.32
C GLN A 221 -12.55 21.90 -19.04
N LEU A 222 -12.33 22.09 -20.33
CA LEU A 222 -11.28 21.38 -21.07
C LEU A 222 -9.90 21.70 -20.49
N TRP A 223 -9.54 22.97 -20.35
CA TRP A 223 -8.22 23.38 -19.86
C TRP A 223 -7.96 22.96 -18.40
N ILE A 224 -8.96 23.10 -17.52
CA ILE A 224 -8.82 22.63 -16.13
C ILE A 224 -8.75 21.09 -16.09
N SER A 225 -9.40 20.35 -17.00
CA SER A 225 -9.31 18.88 -17.04
C SER A 225 -7.89 18.39 -17.35
N LEU A 226 -7.09 19.17 -18.07
CA LEU A 226 -5.67 18.89 -18.32
C LEU A 226 -4.80 19.05 -17.06
N LEU A 227 -5.29 19.74 -16.01
CA LEU A 227 -4.64 19.79 -14.70
C LEU A 227 -4.84 18.50 -13.90
N LEU A 228 -5.85 17.68 -14.25
CA LEU A 228 -6.17 16.45 -13.51
C LEU A 228 -5.04 15.41 -13.55
N PRO A 229 -4.37 15.13 -14.70
CA PRO A 229 -3.15 14.33 -14.73
C PRO A 229 -2.03 14.88 -13.82
N LEU A 230 -1.84 16.20 -13.78
CA LEU A 230 -0.82 16.82 -12.93
C LEU A 230 -1.16 16.63 -11.45
N LEU A 231 -2.43 16.86 -11.08
CA LEU A 231 -2.94 16.62 -9.74
C LEU A 231 -2.77 15.17 -9.30
N LYS A 232 -3.03 14.22 -10.21
CA LYS A 232 -2.80 12.80 -9.96
C LYS A 232 -1.33 12.52 -9.64
N LEU A 233 -0.42 13.07 -10.43
CA LEU A 233 1.01 12.83 -10.28
C LEU A 233 1.58 13.48 -9.02
N THR A 234 1.09 14.67 -8.63
CA THR A 234 1.50 15.33 -7.38
C THR A 234 1.03 14.55 -6.15
N ILE A 235 -0.24 14.14 -6.12
CA ILE A 235 -0.78 13.29 -5.04
C ILE A 235 -0.02 11.96 -4.97
N ARG A 236 0.21 11.31 -6.11
CA ARG A 236 0.98 10.05 -6.19
C ARG A 236 2.40 10.22 -5.62
N SER A 237 3.07 11.32 -5.97
CA SER A 237 4.43 11.62 -5.50
C SER A 237 4.46 11.93 -4.01
N ALA A 238 3.47 12.67 -3.50
CA ALA A 238 3.34 12.98 -2.08
C ALA A 238 3.10 11.70 -1.24
N LEU A 239 2.19 10.84 -1.69
CA LEU A 239 1.92 9.55 -1.04
C LEU A 239 3.16 8.65 -1.05
N TRP A 240 3.88 8.58 -2.18
CA TRP A 240 5.14 7.84 -2.25
C TRP A 240 6.19 8.41 -1.30
N TYR A 241 6.35 9.73 -1.23
CA TYR A 241 7.36 10.37 -0.38
C TYR A 241 7.18 9.99 1.10
N VAL A 242 5.94 9.92 1.58
CA VAL A 242 5.66 9.57 2.98
C VAL A 242 5.79 8.06 3.22
N ALA A 243 5.45 7.24 2.21
CA ALA A 243 5.53 5.78 2.29
C ALA A 243 6.92 5.20 1.93
N ARG A 244 7.87 6.00 1.43
CA ARG A 244 9.14 5.53 0.81
C ARG A 244 10.01 4.63 1.69
N TYR A 245 9.80 4.66 3.00
CA TYR A 245 10.54 3.85 3.97
C TYR A 245 9.82 2.55 4.36
N ASP A 246 8.64 2.28 3.80
CA ASP A 246 7.87 1.04 3.95
C ASP A 246 7.65 0.43 2.57
N ASN A 247 8.76 0.06 1.90
CA ASN A 247 8.79 -0.38 0.51
C ASN A 247 7.69 -1.40 0.18
N ASP A 248 7.46 -2.35 1.07
CA ASP A 248 6.46 -3.42 0.88
C ASP A 248 5.00 -2.94 0.91
N LEU A 249 4.72 -1.76 1.50
CA LEU A 249 3.39 -1.16 1.65
C LEU A 249 3.13 0.00 0.68
N VAL A 250 4.19 0.56 0.07
CA VAL A 250 4.10 1.68 -0.91
C VAL A 250 3.08 1.39 -2.00
N GLY A 251 2.99 0.14 -2.46
CA GLY A 251 2.06 -0.27 -3.51
C GLY A 251 0.61 -0.01 -3.14
N VAL A 252 0.16 -0.56 -2.01
CA VAL A 252 -1.21 -0.37 -1.54
C VAL A 252 -1.49 1.07 -1.13
N ILE A 253 -0.52 1.80 -0.57
CA ILE A 253 -0.71 3.23 -0.24
C ILE A 253 -0.91 4.06 -1.50
N THR A 254 -0.02 3.94 -2.49
CA THR A 254 -0.06 4.79 -3.69
C THR A 254 -1.17 4.40 -4.68
N CYS A 255 -1.45 3.10 -4.84
CA CYS A 255 -2.48 2.61 -5.76
C CYS A 255 -3.89 2.63 -5.13
N CYS A 256 -4.10 2.04 -3.96
CA CYS A 256 -5.45 1.92 -3.40
C CYS A 256 -5.99 3.24 -2.83
N VAL A 257 -5.13 4.21 -2.49
CA VAL A 257 -5.54 5.58 -2.16
C VAL A 257 -5.44 6.42 -3.41
N GLY A 258 -4.23 6.82 -3.81
CA GLY A 258 -4.01 7.84 -4.84
C GLY A 258 -4.72 7.57 -6.17
N HIS A 259 -4.75 6.31 -6.62
CA HIS A 259 -5.41 5.95 -7.88
C HIS A 259 -6.92 5.69 -7.73
N LEU A 260 -7.39 5.18 -6.59
CA LEU A 260 -8.84 5.00 -6.34
C LEU A 260 -9.60 6.32 -6.44
N TYR A 261 -9.14 7.38 -5.76
CA TYR A 261 -9.77 8.71 -5.84
C TYR A 261 -9.82 9.19 -7.28
N HIS A 262 -8.70 9.07 -8.00
CA HIS A 262 -8.62 9.51 -9.38
C HIS A 262 -9.64 8.78 -10.26
N VAL A 263 -9.81 7.47 -10.09
CA VAL A 263 -10.76 6.67 -10.88
C VAL A 263 -12.20 7.09 -10.61
N LEU A 264 -12.61 7.16 -9.34
CA LEU A 264 -13.98 7.55 -8.99
C LEU A 264 -14.28 8.99 -9.39
N PHE A 265 -13.30 9.88 -9.23
CA PHE A 265 -13.44 11.27 -9.65
C PHE A 265 -13.53 11.42 -11.18
N THR A 266 -12.70 10.70 -11.93
CA THR A 266 -12.79 10.65 -13.40
C THR A 266 -14.16 10.14 -13.84
N ALA A 267 -14.72 9.15 -13.12
CA ALA A 267 -16.06 8.65 -13.40
C ALA A 267 -17.13 9.73 -13.18
N THR A 268 -17.05 10.50 -12.09
CA THR A 268 -17.95 11.65 -11.83
C THR A 268 -17.81 12.75 -12.88
N ILE A 269 -16.59 13.10 -13.32
CA ILE A 269 -16.40 14.05 -14.42
C ILE A 269 -17.06 13.52 -15.69
N LEU A 270 -16.82 12.25 -16.04
CA LEU A 270 -17.34 11.67 -17.28
C LEU A 270 -18.86 11.52 -17.26
N GLN A 271 -19.46 11.38 -16.07
CA GLN A 271 -20.91 11.49 -15.89
C GLN A 271 -21.43 12.88 -16.24
N ASN A 272 -20.73 13.94 -15.85
CA ASN A 272 -21.15 15.32 -16.09
C ASN A 272 -20.73 15.87 -17.47
N ALA A 273 -19.64 15.35 -18.05
CA ALA A 273 -19.09 15.80 -19.32
C ALA A 273 -19.94 15.28 -20.49
N LYS A 274 -20.67 16.17 -21.18
CA LYS A 274 -21.42 15.79 -22.39
C LYS A 274 -20.52 15.50 -23.60
N SER A 275 -19.29 16.00 -23.62
CA SER A 275 -18.38 15.93 -24.77
C SER A 275 -17.67 14.57 -24.93
N VAL A 276 -17.66 14.04 -26.17
CA VAL A 276 -16.86 12.88 -26.58
C VAL A 276 -15.36 13.20 -26.57
N GLU A 277 -14.98 14.47 -26.70
CA GLU A 277 -13.58 14.91 -26.69
C GLU A 277 -12.93 14.65 -25.33
N THR A 278 -13.64 14.94 -24.23
CA THR A 278 -13.14 14.68 -22.87
C THR A 278 -12.89 13.18 -22.66
N LEU A 279 -13.80 12.33 -23.15
CA LEU A 279 -13.61 10.89 -23.13
C LEU A 279 -12.37 10.47 -23.94
N ALA A 280 -12.21 11.01 -25.15
CA ALA A 280 -11.08 10.69 -26.02
C ALA A 280 -9.74 11.08 -25.35
N VAL A 281 -9.66 12.24 -24.71
CA VAL A 281 -8.47 12.69 -23.97
C VAL A 281 -8.14 11.76 -22.80
N VAL A 282 -9.15 11.39 -22.00
CA VAL A 282 -8.97 10.47 -20.86
C VAL A 282 -8.49 9.10 -21.33
N VAL A 283 -9.12 8.55 -22.37
CA VAL A 283 -8.75 7.25 -22.96
C VAL A 283 -7.34 7.30 -23.54
N LEU A 284 -6.98 8.38 -24.25
CA LEU A 284 -5.65 8.55 -24.82
C LEU A 284 -4.58 8.58 -23.71
N PHE A 285 -4.76 9.43 -22.70
CA PHE A 285 -3.80 9.54 -21.60
C PHE A 285 -3.63 8.21 -20.86
N ASN A 286 -4.75 7.51 -20.58
CA ASN A 286 -4.70 6.21 -19.93
C ASN A 286 -3.98 5.18 -20.81
N THR A 287 -4.26 5.16 -22.12
CA THR A 287 -3.63 4.25 -23.08
C THR A 287 -2.12 4.48 -23.17
N VAL A 288 -1.68 5.74 -23.21
CA VAL A 288 -0.24 6.10 -23.19
C VAL A 288 0.41 5.62 -21.90
N GLN A 289 -0.21 5.85 -20.74
CA GLN A 289 0.29 5.35 -19.46
C GLN A 289 0.36 3.81 -19.46
N MET A 290 -0.63 3.15 -20.05
CA MET A 290 -0.68 1.70 -20.11
C MET A 290 0.41 1.10 -21.02
N LEU A 291 0.69 1.74 -22.15
CA LEU A 291 1.81 1.38 -23.04
C LEU A 291 3.17 1.62 -22.36
N PHE A 292 3.29 2.69 -21.57
CA PHE A 292 4.48 2.95 -20.77
C PHE A 292 4.73 1.83 -19.76
N ASN A 293 3.69 1.33 -19.08
CA ASN A 293 3.80 0.18 -18.18
C ASN A 293 4.30 -1.08 -18.91
N CYS A 294 3.81 -1.35 -20.14
CA CYS A 294 4.32 -2.46 -20.95
C CYS A 294 5.83 -2.31 -21.19
N ARG A 295 6.28 -1.13 -21.61
CA ARG A 295 7.72 -0.85 -21.82
C ARG A 295 8.54 -1.05 -20.55
N CYS A 296 8.03 -0.66 -19.38
CA CYS A 296 8.69 -0.91 -18.10
C CYS A 296 8.86 -2.40 -17.79
N ILE A 297 7.84 -3.24 -18.03
CA ILE A 297 7.94 -4.69 -17.82
C ILE A 297 9.02 -5.31 -18.72
N PHE A 298 9.11 -4.86 -19.98
CA PHE A 298 10.18 -5.29 -20.89
C PHE A 298 11.56 -4.87 -20.39
N ALA A 299 11.71 -3.62 -19.95
CA ALA A 299 12.98 -3.13 -19.41
C ALA A 299 13.41 -3.91 -18.17
N ASP A 300 12.49 -4.24 -17.27
CA ASP A 300 12.76 -5.04 -16.08
C ASP A 300 13.20 -6.46 -16.41
N SER A 301 12.52 -7.11 -17.35
CA SER A 301 12.91 -8.44 -17.83
C SER A 301 14.33 -8.43 -18.42
N ASN A 302 14.65 -7.43 -19.25
CA ASN A 302 15.99 -7.30 -19.83
C ASN A 302 17.06 -7.05 -18.76
N ASN A 303 16.76 -6.23 -17.74
CA ASN A 303 17.67 -5.98 -16.62
C ASN A 303 17.95 -7.25 -15.80
N ILE A 304 16.93 -8.08 -15.54
CA ILE A 304 17.10 -9.37 -14.85
C ILE A 304 17.93 -10.33 -15.70
N TYR A 305 17.62 -10.43 -16.99
CA TYR A 305 18.36 -11.28 -17.92
C TYR A 305 19.85 -10.90 -17.94
N GLN A 306 20.16 -9.61 -18.08
CA GLN A 306 21.55 -9.14 -18.06
C GLN A 306 22.25 -9.40 -16.72
N ALA A 307 21.57 -9.24 -15.59
CA ALA A 307 22.14 -9.52 -14.27
C ALA A 307 22.47 -11.02 -14.11
N ARG A 308 21.56 -11.91 -14.54
CA ARG A 308 21.78 -13.35 -14.50
C ARG A 308 22.87 -13.83 -15.46
N VAL A 309 22.92 -13.29 -16.68
CA VAL A 309 24.00 -13.62 -17.62
C VAL A 309 25.35 -13.25 -17.02
N LYS A 310 25.47 -12.08 -16.38
CA LYS A 310 26.71 -11.69 -15.69
C LYS A 310 27.05 -12.61 -14.51
N ALA A 311 26.04 -13.06 -13.76
CA ALA A 311 26.25 -14.00 -12.66
C ALA A 311 26.75 -15.38 -13.17
N HIS A 312 26.16 -15.91 -14.24
CA HIS A 312 26.46 -17.24 -14.77
C HIS A 312 27.61 -17.32 -15.79
N ALA A 313 28.05 -16.21 -16.40
CA ALA A 313 29.15 -16.20 -17.37
C ALA A 313 30.51 -16.71 -16.81
N LEU A 314 30.57 -17.05 -15.52
CA LEU A 314 31.73 -17.62 -14.81
C LEU A 314 31.48 -19.01 -14.19
N GLU A 315 30.26 -19.57 -14.26
CA GLU A 315 29.88 -20.88 -13.69
C GLU A 315 29.59 -21.93 -14.79
N VAL A 316 30.29 -21.87 -15.93
CA VAL A 316 29.97 -22.58 -17.18
C VAL A 316 29.65 -24.09 -16.98
N GLU A 317 28.57 -24.51 -17.66
CA GLU A 317 28.16 -25.89 -17.97
C GLU A 317 27.11 -26.59 -17.07
N LYS A 318 25.91 -26.00 -16.94
CA LYS A 318 24.60 -26.71 -16.94
C LYS A 318 23.46 -25.75 -16.57
N SER A 319 22.72 -25.26 -17.55
CA SER A 319 21.24 -25.11 -17.50
C SER A 319 20.74 -24.20 -18.62
N THR A 320 19.76 -24.68 -19.36
CA THR A 320 18.92 -23.88 -20.24
C THR A 320 18.20 -22.84 -19.39
N PHE A 321 18.38 -21.55 -19.69
CA PHE A 321 17.78 -20.45 -18.93
C PHE A 321 16.25 -20.52 -18.97
N SER A 322 15.64 -21.10 -17.94
CA SER A 322 14.19 -21.05 -17.76
C SER A 322 13.81 -19.73 -17.09
N VAL A 323 13.06 -18.90 -17.83
CA VAL A 323 12.48 -17.65 -17.30
C VAL A 323 11.59 -17.91 -16.07
N ARG A 324 11.05 -19.13 -15.93
CA ARG A 324 10.17 -19.52 -14.80
C ARG A 324 10.86 -19.52 -13.43
N ASP A 325 12.19 -19.46 -13.40
CA ASP A 325 12.95 -19.66 -12.16
C ASP A 325 13.49 -18.34 -11.57
N ASN A 326 13.20 -17.18 -12.18
CA ASN A 326 13.72 -15.86 -11.75
C ASN A 326 13.54 -15.59 -10.25
N LEU A 327 12.32 -15.81 -9.74
CA LEU A 327 12.01 -15.66 -8.32
C LEU A 327 12.74 -16.71 -7.46
N LEU A 328 12.77 -17.97 -7.89
CA LEU A 328 13.36 -19.06 -7.12
C LEU A 328 14.86 -18.85 -6.93
N THR A 329 15.60 -18.55 -8.01
CA THR A 329 17.04 -18.31 -7.93
C THR A 329 17.40 -17.07 -7.10
N ALA A 330 16.56 -16.02 -7.15
CA ALA A 330 16.77 -14.87 -6.27
C ALA A 330 16.59 -15.24 -4.80
N LEU A 331 15.62 -16.10 -4.47
CA LEU A 331 15.43 -16.62 -3.11
C LEU A 331 16.58 -17.55 -2.69
N GLU A 332 17.09 -18.40 -3.59
CA GLU A 332 18.24 -19.27 -3.34
C GLU A 332 19.51 -18.46 -3.03
N TYR A 333 19.81 -17.43 -3.84
CA TYR A 333 20.93 -16.53 -3.54
C TYR A 333 20.74 -15.79 -2.22
N ALA A 334 19.52 -15.39 -1.88
CA ALA A 334 19.24 -14.71 -0.62
C ALA A 334 19.38 -15.64 0.61
N GLN A 335 19.37 -16.97 0.42
CA GLN A 335 19.61 -17.95 1.49
C GLN A 335 21.10 -18.15 1.80
N GLU A 336 22.02 -17.75 0.91
CA GLU A 336 23.45 -17.82 1.21
C GLU A 336 23.78 -16.90 2.41
N ILE A 337 24.38 -17.46 3.46
CA ILE A 337 24.65 -16.75 4.74
C ILE A 337 25.41 -15.44 4.52
N ARG A 338 26.43 -15.45 3.65
CA ARG A 338 27.24 -14.25 3.34
C ARG A 338 26.43 -13.16 2.63
N ILE A 339 25.53 -13.55 1.72
CA ILE A 339 24.64 -12.62 1.02
C ILE A 339 23.61 -12.05 1.99
N ALA A 340 23.00 -12.89 2.82
CA ALA A 340 22.05 -12.46 3.84
C ALA A 340 22.68 -11.48 4.83
N GLN A 341 23.94 -11.71 5.25
CA GLN A 341 24.71 -10.79 6.08
C GLN A 341 24.97 -9.46 5.38
N ASN A 342 25.41 -9.48 4.12
CA ASN A 342 25.64 -8.26 3.34
C ASN A 342 24.36 -7.46 3.15
N LEU A 343 23.24 -8.13 2.83
CA LEU A 343 21.93 -7.52 2.72
C LEU A 343 21.50 -6.92 4.05
N HIS A 344 21.65 -7.63 5.16
CA HIS A 344 21.30 -7.12 6.49
C HIS A 344 22.10 -5.87 6.86
N TRP A 345 23.40 -5.83 6.53
CA TRP A 345 24.25 -4.68 6.85
C TRP A 345 24.05 -3.48 5.92
N ARG A 346 23.96 -3.71 4.61
CA ARG A 346 23.86 -2.62 3.63
C ARG A 346 22.43 -2.12 3.48
N THR A 347 21.46 -3.03 3.46
CA THR A 347 20.05 -2.73 3.18
C THR A 347 19.11 -3.63 4.01
N PRO A 348 19.02 -3.42 5.34
CA PRO A 348 18.26 -4.31 6.23
C PRO A 348 16.79 -4.47 5.84
N SER A 349 16.18 -3.43 5.24
CA SER A 349 14.80 -3.43 4.75
C SER A 349 14.58 -4.30 3.50
N LEU A 350 15.65 -4.65 2.77
CA LEU A 350 15.57 -5.57 1.64
C LEU A 350 15.53 -7.02 2.11
N LEU A 351 16.21 -7.38 3.19
CA LEU A 351 16.13 -8.72 3.75
C LEU A 351 14.83 -8.92 4.54
N LEU A 352 14.53 -8.00 5.46
CA LEU A 352 13.41 -8.07 6.40
C LEU A 352 12.42 -6.94 6.17
N SER A 353 11.18 -7.32 5.89
CA SER A 353 10.04 -6.40 5.81
C SER A 353 9.88 -5.59 7.09
N THR A 354 9.53 -4.30 6.97
CA THR A 354 9.07 -3.47 8.10
C THR A 354 7.66 -3.86 8.55
N TYR A 355 6.85 -4.40 7.63
CA TYR A 355 5.53 -4.96 7.91
C TYR A 355 5.66 -6.35 8.56
N THR A 356 5.13 -6.48 9.78
CA THR A 356 5.21 -7.68 10.61
C THR A 356 4.50 -8.89 9.98
N GLY A 357 3.47 -8.66 9.16
CA GLY A 357 2.74 -9.73 8.47
C GLY A 357 3.58 -10.55 7.49
N TYR A 358 4.74 -10.05 7.07
CA TYR A 358 5.69 -10.79 6.22
C TYR A 358 6.83 -11.47 7.00
N ARG A 359 6.88 -11.31 8.33
CA ARG A 359 7.90 -11.93 9.20
C ARG A 359 7.41 -13.27 9.76
N ASN A 360 7.32 -14.27 8.89
CA ASN A 360 6.92 -15.61 9.28
C ASN A 360 7.95 -16.29 10.20
N ALA A 361 7.47 -17.09 11.16
CA ALA A 361 8.29 -17.79 12.15
C ALA A 361 9.36 -18.67 11.51
N GLU A 362 9.03 -19.41 10.44
CA GLU A 362 9.99 -20.27 9.74
C GLU A 362 11.11 -19.47 9.07
N PHE A 363 10.77 -18.33 8.44
CA PHE A 363 11.77 -17.44 7.83
C PHE A 363 12.65 -16.78 8.91
N MET A 364 12.04 -16.39 10.03
CA MET A 364 12.76 -15.82 11.18
C MET A 364 13.68 -16.85 11.85
N GLU A 365 13.27 -18.11 11.92
CA GLU A 365 14.05 -19.22 12.47
C GLU A 365 15.26 -19.54 11.58
N LYS A 366 15.06 -19.64 10.26
CA LYS A 366 16.16 -19.85 9.30
C LYS A 366 17.19 -18.74 9.32
N ASN A 367 16.76 -17.50 9.51
CA ASN A 367 17.66 -16.35 9.62
C ASN A 367 18.09 -16.05 11.07
N HIS A 368 17.67 -16.85 12.05
CA HIS A 368 17.88 -16.54 13.48
C HIS A 368 19.37 -16.53 13.82
N GLU A 369 20.15 -17.49 13.34
CA GLU A 369 21.59 -17.57 13.58
C GLU A 369 22.32 -16.34 12.99
N MET A 370 21.96 -15.94 11.78
CA MET A 370 22.48 -14.74 11.14
C MET A 370 22.11 -13.48 11.94
N LEU A 371 20.83 -13.31 12.31
CA LEU A 371 20.37 -12.16 13.09
C LEU A 371 21.05 -12.10 14.46
N ARG A 372 21.22 -13.25 15.13
CA ARG A 372 21.92 -13.33 16.41
C ARG A 372 23.38 -12.91 16.27
N SER A 373 24.06 -13.36 15.21
CA SER A 373 25.46 -12.95 14.93
C SER A 373 25.60 -11.45 14.67
N ALA A 374 24.67 -10.85 13.92
CA ALA A 374 24.65 -9.41 13.66
C ALA A 374 24.35 -8.59 14.92
N THR A 375 23.44 -9.07 15.77
CA THR A 375 23.10 -8.41 17.04
C THR A 375 24.26 -8.44 18.03
N LEU A 376 24.95 -9.58 18.13
CA LEU A 376 26.16 -9.73 18.95
C LEU A 376 27.31 -8.88 18.44
N PHE A 377 27.49 -8.78 17.12
CA PHE A 377 28.47 -7.89 16.51
C PHE A 377 28.18 -6.42 16.83
N ASN A 378 26.93 -5.96 16.72
CA ASN A 378 26.53 -4.62 17.12
C ASN A 378 26.78 -4.36 18.61
N ALA A 379 26.44 -5.31 19.47
CA ALA A 379 26.71 -5.20 20.91
C ALA A 379 28.22 -5.11 21.19
N ALA A 380 29.04 -5.92 20.50
CA ALA A 380 30.50 -5.88 20.60
C ALA A 380 31.08 -4.57 20.05
N PHE A 381 30.53 -4.03 18.96
CA PHE A 381 30.99 -2.77 18.36
C PHE A 381 30.64 -1.55 19.24
N VAL A 382 29.44 -1.54 19.83
CA VAL A 382 29.01 -0.53 20.82
C VAL A 382 29.86 -0.61 22.10
N HIS A 383 30.23 -1.82 22.53
CA HIS A 383 31.14 -2.02 23.67
C HIS A 383 32.60 -1.69 23.35
N ASN A 384 33.03 -1.85 22.09
CA ASN A 384 34.39 -1.57 21.64
C ASN A 384 34.59 -0.15 21.08
N ASP A 385 33.57 0.71 21.08
CA ASP A 385 33.73 2.12 20.70
C ASP A 385 34.61 2.82 21.75
N PRO A 386 35.84 3.27 21.38
CA PRO A 386 36.78 3.87 22.33
C PRO A 386 36.25 5.16 22.99
N LYS A 387 35.17 5.75 22.47
CA LYS A 387 34.48 6.90 23.09
C LYS A 387 33.56 6.50 24.25
N ASN A 388 32.97 5.31 24.23
CA ASN A 388 32.13 4.79 25.32
C ASN A 388 32.93 3.99 26.36
N ALA A 389 34.06 3.39 25.96
CA ALA A 389 34.98 2.73 26.90
C ALA A 389 35.54 3.68 27.97
N LYS A 390 35.73 4.98 27.63
CA LYS A 390 36.17 6.01 28.60
C LYS A 390 35.09 6.40 29.60
N ASN A 391 33.82 6.32 29.23
CA ASN A 391 32.70 6.61 30.14
C ASN A 391 32.34 5.40 31.03
N ALA A 392 32.68 4.18 30.59
CA ALA A 392 32.49 2.95 31.37
C ALA A 392 33.57 2.75 32.45
N ALA A 393 34.79 3.26 32.24
CA ALA A 393 35.89 3.13 33.20
C ALA A 393 35.74 4.00 34.48
N VAL A 394 34.78 4.93 34.50
CA VAL A 394 34.54 5.82 35.66
C VAL A 394 33.40 5.32 36.56
N ARG A 395 32.68 4.26 36.18
CA ARG A 395 31.67 3.63 37.04
C ARG A 395 32.09 2.21 37.41
N GLY A 396 32.75 2.12 38.57
CA GLY A 396 32.95 0.86 39.28
C GLY A 396 31.61 0.17 39.61
N PRO A 397 31.65 -1.14 39.90
CA PRO A 397 30.50 -2.01 39.79
C PRO A 397 29.59 -1.91 41.01
N HIS A 398 28.39 -1.35 40.85
CA HIS A 398 27.27 -1.68 41.72
C HIS A 398 25.94 -1.72 40.96
N SER A 399 25.25 -2.84 41.18
CA SER A 399 23.80 -3.09 41.07
C SER A 399 23.20 -3.57 39.74
N ASN A 400 22.93 -4.89 39.75
CA ASN A 400 21.65 -5.54 39.44
C ASN A 400 21.09 -5.46 38.01
N ILE A 401 21.69 -6.23 37.11
CA ILE A 401 20.96 -6.83 35.99
C ILE A 401 20.41 -8.17 36.46
N GLY A 402 19.11 -8.20 36.77
CA GLY A 402 18.36 -9.45 36.88
C GLY A 402 18.29 -10.14 35.52
N GLU A 403 18.34 -11.46 35.53
CA GLU A 403 18.20 -12.31 34.34
C GLU A 403 16.98 -11.89 33.49
N PRO A 404 17.09 -11.90 32.15
CA PRO A 404 15.92 -11.70 31.30
C PRO A 404 14.94 -12.86 31.50
N LYS A 405 13.76 -12.55 32.05
CA LYS A 405 12.62 -13.48 32.09
C LYS A 405 12.26 -13.89 30.66
N ILE A 406 12.60 -15.13 30.33
CA ILE A 406 12.05 -15.86 29.19
C ILE A 406 10.54 -15.96 29.44
N VAL A 407 9.73 -15.24 28.65
CA VAL A 407 8.29 -15.48 28.57
C VAL A 407 8.11 -16.81 27.84
N THR A 408 8.13 -17.88 28.64
CA THR A 408 7.66 -19.19 28.23
C THR A 408 6.16 -19.11 28.02
N VAL A 409 5.70 -19.41 26.81
CA VAL A 409 4.29 -19.69 26.54
C VAL A 409 3.92 -20.92 27.37
N ARG A 410 3.24 -20.67 28.49
CA ARG A 410 2.72 -21.72 29.37
C ARG A 410 1.57 -22.42 28.63
N LYS A 411 1.79 -23.67 28.20
CA LYS A 411 0.70 -24.61 27.93
C LYS A 411 -0.09 -24.76 29.23
N ALA A 412 -1.37 -24.38 29.19
CA ALA A 412 -2.29 -24.61 30.30
C ALA A 412 -2.66 -26.10 30.33
N SER A 413 -2.42 -26.74 31.47
CA SER A 413 -2.94 -28.06 31.80
C SER A 413 -4.42 -27.94 32.19
N ALA A 414 -5.26 -28.79 31.59
CA ALA A 414 -6.69 -28.88 31.89
C ALA A 414 -6.95 -29.89 33.03
N THR A 415 -7.95 -29.59 33.85
CA THR A 415 -8.60 -30.54 34.76
C THR A 415 -10.09 -30.65 34.37
N THR A 416 -10.45 -31.81 33.84
CA THR A 416 -11.72 -32.58 33.67
C THR A 416 -12.98 -32.12 34.46
N ILE A 417 -14.28 -32.19 34.04
CA ILE A 417 -15.12 -33.08 33.16
C ILE A 417 -16.49 -32.37 32.79
N PRO A 418 -17.50 -32.96 32.08
CA PRO A 418 -17.68 -33.31 30.64
C PRO A 418 -18.82 -32.52 29.90
N THR A 419 -18.81 -32.45 28.55
CA THR A 419 -19.88 -32.99 27.66
C THR A 419 -19.58 -32.88 26.14
N ARG A 420 -19.46 -34.06 25.49
CA ARG A 420 -19.95 -34.48 24.13
C ARG A 420 -19.26 -34.04 22.79
N MET A 421 -18.25 -34.84 22.37
CA MET A 421 -17.95 -35.50 21.05
C MET A 421 -17.99 -34.78 19.65
N PRO A 422 -17.28 -35.30 18.58
CA PRO A 422 -15.89 -35.85 18.52
C PRO A 422 -15.07 -35.55 17.19
N ARG A 423 -13.76 -35.93 17.22
CA ARG A 423 -12.88 -36.46 16.14
C ARG A 423 -12.30 -35.46 15.09
N ILE A 424 -11.03 -35.51 14.63
CA ILE A 424 -10.13 -36.62 14.27
C ILE A 424 -8.64 -36.23 14.48
N LEU A 425 -7.83 -37.18 14.99
CA LEU A 425 -6.36 -37.17 15.10
C LEU A 425 -5.78 -38.22 14.12
N PRO A 426 -4.50 -38.13 13.73
CA PRO A 426 -3.52 -39.23 13.96
C PRO A 426 -2.16 -38.68 14.48
N TRP A 427 -1.54 -39.16 15.59
CA TRP A 427 -0.75 -40.41 15.84
C TRP A 427 0.42 -40.58 14.83
N ALA A 428 1.70 -40.84 15.11
CA ALA A 428 2.55 -41.30 16.23
C ALA A 428 3.98 -40.71 16.02
N ASP A 429 5.04 -40.85 16.83
CA ASP A 429 5.42 -41.87 17.79
C ASP A 429 6.48 -41.34 18.77
N SER A 430 6.51 -41.94 19.95
CA SER A 430 7.38 -41.60 21.08
C SER A 430 8.55 -42.58 21.21
N SER A 431 9.74 -42.11 21.55
CA SER A 431 10.71 -42.92 22.29
C SER A 431 11.42 -42.10 23.37
N LYS A 432 11.24 -42.58 24.59
CA LYS A 432 11.68 -42.12 25.91
C LYS A 432 13.21 -42.02 26.03
N LEU A 433 13.73 -41.05 26.79
CA LEU A 433 14.65 -41.39 27.88
C LEU A 433 14.68 -40.31 28.97
N THR A 434 14.75 -40.82 30.18
CA THR A 434 14.59 -40.24 31.51
C THR A 434 15.66 -39.24 31.94
N ARG A 435 15.17 -38.19 32.62
CA ARG A 435 15.90 -37.27 33.49
C ARG A 435 16.57 -38.02 34.65
N LYS A 436 17.88 -37.89 34.80
CA LYS A 436 18.58 -38.11 36.08
C LYS A 436 19.45 -36.89 36.38
N THR A 437 19.09 -36.22 37.45
CA THR A 437 19.87 -35.23 38.19
C THR A 437 21.16 -35.85 38.72
N SER A 438 22.30 -35.21 38.47
CA SER A 438 23.43 -35.23 39.38
C SER A 438 24.25 -33.97 39.13
N GLY A 439 24.38 -33.14 40.16
CA GLY A 439 25.37 -32.08 40.18
C GLY A 439 26.74 -32.70 40.35
N GLN A 440 27.61 -32.48 39.38
CA GLN A 440 29.05 -32.54 39.58
C GLN A 440 29.67 -31.31 38.93
N VAL A 441 30.22 -30.47 39.81
CA VAL A 441 31.13 -29.39 39.50
C VAL A 441 32.34 -30.02 38.81
N ILE A 442 32.46 -29.81 37.49
CA ILE A 442 33.72 -29.99 36.77
C ILE A 442 34.20 -28.58 36.42
N GLN A 443 35.12 -28.10 37.27
CA GLN A 443 36.03 -27.01 36.96
C GLN A 443 36.88 -27.43 35.74
N LEU A 444 36.45 -27.05 34.54
CA LEU A 444 37.27 -27.12 33.34
C LEU A 444 38.09 -25.83 33.24
N LYS A 445 39.30 -25.95 33.81
CA LYS A 445 40.48 -25.10 33.67
C LYS A 445 40.50 -24.37 32.32
N SER A 446 40.58 -23.04 32.34
CA SER A 446 40.79 -22.25 31.13
C SER A 446 42.07 -22.73 30.44
N ARG A 447 41.93 -23.35 29.26
CA ARG A 447 43.03 -23.44 28.33
C ARG A 447 43.16 -22.07 27.69
N SER A 448 44.20 -21.36 28.07
CA SER A 448 44.75 -20.26 27.29
C SER A 448 45.12 -20.78 25.90
N CYS A 449 44.20 -20.68 24.94
CA CYS A 449 44.60 -20.65 23.54
C CYS A 449 45.22 -19.28 23.30
N SER A 450 46.54 -19.21 23.47
CA SER A 450 47.36 -18.17 22.86
C SER A 450 47.07 -18.19 21.35
N LEU A 451 46.22 -17.27 20.89
CA LEU A 451 46.22 -16.92 19.47
C LEU A 451 47.58 -16.30 19.19
N SER A 452 48.48 -17.13 18.66
CA SER A 452 49.62 -16.62 17.90
C SER A 452 49.06 -15.73 16.79
N SER A 453 49.49 -14.47 16.82
CA SER A 453 49.39 -13.54 15.70
C SER A 453 49.72 -14.27 14.39
N PRO A 454 48.85 -14.24 13.35
CA PRO A 454 49.26 -14.69 12.04
C PRO A 454 50.31 -13.71 11.53
N ARG A 455 51.57 -14.13 11.52
CA ARG A 455 52.60 -13.48 10.70
C ARG A 455 52.09 -13.45 9.26
N SER A 456 52.07 -12.25 8.69
CA SER A 456 51.73 -11.95 7.32
C SER A 456 52.69 -12.63 6.34
N HIS A 457 52.26 -13.76 5.79
CA HIS A 457 52.59 -14.16 4.43
C HIS A 457 51.27 -14.61 3.77
N SER A 458 50.43 -13.64 3.45
CA SER A 458 49.27 -13.86 2.59
C SER A 458 49.80 -14.07 1.16
N GLU A 459 49.72 -15.30 0.66
CA GLU A 459 50.02 -15.62 -0.73
C GLU A 459 49.17 -14.75 -1.68
N PRO A 460 49.70 -14.32 -2.85
CA PRO A 460 48.94 -13.56 -3.86
C PRO A 460 47.65 -14.26 -4.33
N SER A 461 47.59 -15.58 -4.20
CA SER A 461 46.44 -16.44 -4.48
C SER A 461 45.25 -16.19 -3.53
N THR A 462 45.49 -15.82 -2.27
CA THR A 462 44.42 -15.62 -1.28
C THR A 462 43.64 -14.32 -1.51
N TRP A 463 44.33 -13.24 -1.86
CA TRP A 463 43.70 -11.96 -2.23
C TRP A 463 42.90 -12.07 -3.52
N THR A 464 43.46 -12.72 -4.54
CA THR A 464 42.77 -12.92 -5.83
C THR A 464 41.54 -13.82 -5.70
N ASN A 465 41.55 -14.79 -4.78
CA ASN A 465 40.37 -15.61 -4.48
C ASN A 465 39.30 -14.83 -3.69
N ALA A 466 39.71 -13.98 -2.74
CA ALA A 466 38.79 -13.12 -1.99
C ALA A 466 38.11 -12.08 -2.90
N GLU A 467 38.85 -11.45 -3.81
CA GLU A 467 38.30 -10.50 -4.80
C GLU A 467 37.31 -11.17 -5.75
N LYS A 468 37.62 -12.38 -6.23
CA LYS A 468 36.69 -13.17 -7.07
C LYS A 468 35.41 -13.52 -6.32
N GLU A 469 35.53 -13.87 -5.05
CA GLU A 469 34.39 -14.21 -4.19
C GLU A 469 33.52 -12.97 -3.92
N GLU A 470 34.11 -11.83 -3.59
CA GLU A 470 33.39 -10.57 -3.40
C GLU A 470 32.68 -10.15 -4.71
N ALA A 471 33.36 -10.27 -5.85
CA ALA A 471 32.75 -10.01 -7.14
C ALA A 471 31.57 -10.96 -7.44
N ARG A 472 31.62 -12.23 -7.00
CA ARG A 472 30.49 -13.18 -7.11
C ARG A 472 29.31 -12.75 -6.24
N LEU A 473 29.56 -12.39 -4.98
CA LEU A 473 28.53 -11.92 -4.05
C LEU A 473 27.82 -10.68 -4.58
N VAL A 474 28.57 -9.70 -5.11
CA VAL A 474 28.01 -8.47 -5.71
C VAL A 474 27.12 -8.79 -6.92
N ARG A 475 27.48 -9.79 -7.74
CA ARG A 475 26.66 -10.22 -8.88
C ARG A 475 25.36 -10.88 -8.43
N HIS A 476 25.42 -11.76 -7.43
CA HIS A 476 24.22 -12.40 -6.86
C HIS A 476 23.29 -11.37 -6.19
N GLU A 477 23.85 -10.45 -5.39
CA GLU A 477 23.12 -9.33 -4.79
C GLU A 477 22.43 -8.47 -5.88
N SER A 478 23.11 -8.22 -7.00
CA SER A 478 22.54 -7.51 -8.14
C SER A 478 21.30 -8.23 -8.71
N VAL A 479 21.34 -9.56 -8.85
CA VAL A 479 20.19 -10.36 -9.31
C VAL A 479 19.01 -10.20 -8.34
N ILE A 480 19.25 -10.29 -7.02
CA ILE A 480 18.23 -10.11 -5.99
C ILE A 480 17.57 -8.73 -6.12
N HIS A 481 18.36 -7.65 -6.21
CA HIS A 481 17.82 -6.29 -6.36
C HIS A 481 16.98 -6.12 -7.64
N LYS A 482 17.43 -6.68 -8.78
CA LYS A 482 16.69 -6.57 -10.05
C LYS A 482 15.36 -7.34 -9.99
N VAL A 483 15.36 -8.54 -9.42
CA VAL A 483 14.14 -9.35 -9.27
C VAL A 483 13.19 -8.68 -8.27
N ALA A 484 13.67 -8.28 -7.10
CA ALA A 484 12.87 -7.57 -6.09
C ALA A 484 12.24 -6.28 -6.62
N SER A 485 12.98 -5.51 -7.43
CA SER A 485 12.43 -4.31 -8.06
C SER A 485 11.40 -4.62 -9.14
N ALA A 486 11.58 -5.67 -9.94
CA ALA A 486 10.62 -6.05 -10.98
C ALA A 486 9.31 -6.61 -10.40
N ILE A 487 9.39 -7.39 -9.33
CA ILE A 487 8.20 -7.88 -8.60
C ILE A 487 7.44 -6.68 -8.00
N HIS A 488 8.15 -5.76 -7.38
CA HIS A 488 7.54 -4.54 -6.83
C HIS A 488 6.80 -3.71 -7.90
N GLN A 489 7.39 -3.54 -9.09
CA GLN A 489 6.69 -2.80 -10.16
C GLN A 489 5.53 -3.55 -10.78
N SER A 490 5.68 -4.86 -10.99
CA SER A 490 4.56 -5.66 -11.50
C SER A 490 3.39 -5.62 -10.52
N GLU A 491 3.64 -5.62 -9.21
CA GLU A 491 2.62 -5.36 -8.19
C GLU A 491 1.94 -4.01 -8.38
N LEU A 492 2.69 -2.91 -8.51
CA LEU A 492 2.13 -1.58 -8.74
C LEU A 492 1.26 -1.50 -10.00
N ILE A 493 1.73 -2.08 -11.11
CA ILE A 493 1.03 -2.08 -12.40
C ILE A 493 -0.27 -2.89 -12.31
N LEU A 494 -0.20 -4.08 -11.70
CA LEU A 494 -1.36 -4.96 -11.52
C LEU A 494 -2.39 -4.34 -10.58
N LEU A 495 -1.95 -3.81 -9.43
CA LEU A 495 -2.82 -3.21 -8.43
C LEU A 495 -3.50 -1.95 -8.97
N ARG A 496 -2.78 -1.09 -9.72
CA ARG A 496 -3.37 0.07 -10.42
C ARG A 496 -4.51 -0.37 -11.35
N SER A 497 -4.23 -1.35 -12.21
CA SER A 497 -5.18 -1.79 -13.24
C SER A 497 -6.39 -2.48 -12.59
N TYR A 498 -6.16 -3.28 -11.55
CA TYR A 498 -7.21 -3.90 -10.73
C TYR A 498 -8.11 -2.85 -10.07
N VAL A 499 -7.54 -1.84 -9.42
CA VAL A 499 -8.30 -0.74 -8.81
C VAL A 499 -9.10 0.03 -9.88
N THR A 500 -8.54 0.28 -11.08
CA THR A 500 -9.32 0.90 -12.17
C THR A 500 -10.55 0.07 -12.50
N ILE A 501 -10.36 -1.20 -12.83
CA ILE A 501 -11.44 -2.09 -13.30
C ILE A 501 -12.50 -2.24 -12.20
N CYS A 502 -12.09 -2.58 -10.99
CA CYS A 502 -13.02 -2.80 -9.88
C CYS A 502 -13.77 -1.54 -9.49
N MET A 503 -13.12 -0.37 -9.39
CA MET A 503 -13.78 0.87 -9.00
C MET A 503 -14.67 1.45 -10.11
N THR A 504 -14.31 1.26 -11.39
CA THR A 504 -15.19 1.64 -12.49
C THR A 504 -16.44 0.77 -12.52
N LEU A 505 -16.31 -0.56 -12.37
CA LEU A 505 -17.48 -1.45 -12.28
C LEU A 505 -18.31 -1.19 -11.02
N PHE A 506 -17.66 -0.94 -9.88
CA PHE A 506 -18.31 -0.51 -8.64
C PHE A 506 -19.19 0.70 -8.89
N TYR A 507 -18.65 1.75 -9.53
CA TYR A 507 -19.38 2.98 -9.80
C TYR A 507 -20.53 2.77 -10.80
N VAL A 508 -20.33 1.95 -11.84
CA VAL A 508 -21.39 1.60 -12.79
C VAL A 508 -22.57 0.93 -12.08
N ILE A 509 -22.31 -0.05 -11.22
CA ILE A 509 -23.36 -0.74 -10.44
C ILE A 509 -24.03 0.25 -9.49
N TYR A 510 -23.24 1.03 -8.76
CA TYR A 510 -23.73 2.05 -7.83
C TYR A 510 -24.66 3.06 -8.52
N LEU A 511 -24.24 3.62 -9.67
CA LEU A 511 -25.01 4.60 -10.42
C LEU A 511 -26.36 4.04 -10.87
N GLN A 512 -26.38 2.81 -11.40
CA GLN A 512 -27.62 2.15 -11.82
C GLN A 512 -28.58 1.89 -10.66
N VAL A 513 -28.05 1.51 -9.49
CA VAL A 513 -28.86 1.29 -8.28
C VAL A 513 -29.42 2.61 -7.77
N VAL A 514 -28.57 3.61 -7.54
CA VAL A 514 -28.99 4.91 -6.97
C VAL A 514 -29.97 5.65 -7.89
N PHE A 515 -29.80 5.55 -9.21
CA PHE A 515 -30.74 6.15 -10.16
C PHE A 515 -32.19 5.62 -10.01
N ARG A 516 -32.36 4.37 -9.56
CA ARG A 516 -33.68 3.75 -9.31
C ARG A 516 -34.24 4.09 -7.93
N LEU A 517 -33.44 4.64 -7.03
CA LEU A 517 -33.87 5.00 -5.68
C LEU A 517 -34.54 6.39 -5.66
N ARG A 518 -35.50 6.56 -4.75
CA ARG A 518 -36.22 7.84 -4.57
C ARG A 518 -35.29 8.98 -4.11
N ASN A 519 -34.20 8.62 -3.41
CA ASN A 519 -33.19 9.52 -2.86
C ASN A 519 -32.38 10.27 -3.94
N ARG A 520 -32.47 9.90 -5.23
CA ARG A 520 -31.69 10.49 -6.32
C ARG A 520 -31.76 12.02 -6.41
N HIS A 521 -32.90 12.62 -6.05
CA HIS A 521 -33.12 14.06 -6.18
C HIS A 521 -32.29 14.88 -5.19
N TYR A 522 -31.73 14.25 -4.15
CA TYR A 522 -30.82 14.89 -3.20
C TYR A 522 -29.34 14.82 -3.62
N PHE A 523 -29.01 14.09 -4.69
CA PHE A 523 -27.65 14.00 -5.21
C PHE A 523 -27.44 15.01 -6.32
N ALA A 524 -26.66 16.06 -6.06
CA ALA A 524 -26.45 17.16 -6.99
C ALA A 524 -25.95 16.68 -8.38
N THR A 525 -25.09 15.66 -8.41
CA THR A 525 -24.57 15.05 -9.65
C THR A 525 -25.59 14.20 -10.42
N LEU A 526 -26.68 13.77 -9.79
CA LEU A 526 -27.71 12.95 -10.41
C LEU A 526 -28.99 13.73 -10.74
N VAL A 527 -29.22 14.92 -10.15
CA VAL A 527 -30.43 15.74 -10.42
C VAL A 527 -30.62 16.00 -11.92
N TYR A 528 -29.53 16.17 -12.68
CA TYR A 528 -29.56 16.46 -14.11
C TYR A 528 -29.68 15.23 -15.01
N LEU A 529 -29.43 14.02 -14.47
CA LEU A 529 -29.67 12.77 -15.19
C LEU A 529 -31.13 12.39 -14.99
N THR A 530 -32.02 12.94 -15.81
CA THR A 530 -33.47 12.67 -15.73
C THR A 530 -33.90 11.48 -16.58
N THR A 531 -33.16 11.15 -17.64
CA THR A 531 -33.51 10.09 -18.60
C THR A 531 -32.67 8.82 -18.41
N LEU A 532 -33.30 7.66 -18.62
CA LEU A 532 -32.61 6.36 -18.62
C LEU A 532 -31.53 6.31 -19.72
N GLU A 533 -31.77 6.98 -20.84
CA GLU A 533 -30.83 7.08 -21.96
C GLU A 533 -29.53 7.79 -21.56
N ALA A 534 -29.60 8.89 -20.81
CA ALA A 534 -28.41 9.59 -20.33
C ALA A 534 -27.56 8.70 -19.40
N VAL A 535 -28.21 7.96 -18.49
CA VAL A 535 -27.53 7.00 -17.61
C VAL A 535 -26.87 5.89 -18.43
N ASN A 536 -27.58 5.32 -19.41
CA ASN A 536 -27.04 4.29 -20.28
C ASN A 536 -25.83 4.79 -21.06
N GLN A 537 -25.86 6.02 -21.58
CA GLN A 537 -24.71 6.62 -22.27
C GLN A 537 -23.52 6.78 -21.34
N THR A 538 -23.71 7.29 -20.11
CA THR A 538 -22.62 7.36 -19.11
C THR A 538 -22.06 5.98 -18.78
N VAL A 539 -22.93 4.98 -18.58
CA VAL A 539 -22.54 3.59 -18.31
C VAL A 539 -21.73 3.03 -19.48
N GLN A 540 -22.15 3.23 -20.72
CA GLN A 540 -21.42 2.77 -21.90
C GLN A 540 -20.02 3.40 -21.99
N ARG A 541 -19.89 4.70 -21.73
CA ARG A 541 -18.60 5.40 -21.72
C ARG A 541 -17.65 4.83 -20.66
N LEU A 542 -18.16 4.57 -19.45
CA LEU A 542 -17.38 3.96 -18.37
C LEU A 542 -17.00 2.50 -18.66
N LEU A 543 -17.91 1.72 -19.24
CA LEU A 543 -17.64 0.34 -19.65
C LEU A 543 -16.60 0.28 -20.77
N LEU A 544 -16.57 1.25 -21.68
CA LEU A 544 -15.53 1.35 -22.71
C LEU A 544 -14.14 1.58 -22.09
N ILE A 545 -14.02 2.49 -21.12
CA ILE A 545 -12.76 2.69 -20.37
C ILE A 545 -12.36 1.39 -19.65
N CYS A 546 -13.33 0.74 -19.00
CA CYS A 546 -13.09 -0.52 -18.31
C CYS A 546 -12.63 -1.63 -19.26
N ALA A 547 -13.20 -1.72 -20.46
CA ALA A 547 -12.84 -2.72 -21.46
C ALA A 547 -11.39 -2.54 -21.94
N VAL A 548 -10.96 -1.31 -22.18
CA VAL A 548 -9.56 -1.01 -22.55
C VAL A 548 -8.61 -1.45 -21.42
N GLU A 549 -8.93 -1.16 -20.16
CA GLU A 549 -8.12 -1.58 -19.01
C GLU A 549 -8.07 -3.10 -18.85
N VAL A 550 -9.17 -3.83 -19.12
CA VAL A 550 -9.20 -5.29 -19.10
C VAL A 550 -8.28 -5.88 -20.18
N VAL A 551 -8.29 -5.32 -21.39
CA VAL A 551 -7.40 -5.74 -22.48
C VAL A 551 -5.94 -5.55 -22.07
N PHE A 552 -5.57 -4.38 -21.54
CA PHE A 552 -4.21 -4.13 -21.08
C PHE A 552 -3.82 -4.98 -19.87
N LEU A 553 -4.74 -5.26 -18.94
CA LEU A 553 -4.49 -6.20 -17.85
C LEU A 553 -4.16 -7.59 -18.41
N GLY A 554 -4.88 -8.07 -19.43
CA GLY A 554 -4.55 -9.32 -20.13
C GLY A 554 -3.14 -9.30 -20.72
N ILE A 555 -2.75 -8.19 -21.36
CA ILE A 555 -1.39 -7.99 -21.87
C ILE A 555 -0.36 -8.02 -20.73
N TYR A 556 -0.60 -7.34 -19.60
CA TYR A 556 0.31 -7.36 -18.44
C TYR A 556 0.47 -8.75 -17.86
N LEU A 557 -0.62 -9.49 -17.68
CA LEU A 557 -0.58 -10.86 -17.17
C LEU A 557 0.27 -11.76 -18.08
N LEU A 558 0.08 -11.65 -19.39
CA LEU A 558 0.86 -12.41 -20.38
C LEU A 558 2.34 -12.00 -20.37
N LEU A 559 2.64 -10.70 -20.32
CA LEU A 559 4.01 -10.20 -20.28
C LEU A 559 4.72 -10.63 -18.99
N ILE A 560 4.09 -10.47 -17.83
CA ILE A 560 4.65 -10.89 -16.54
C ILE A 560 4.90 -12.40 -16.52
N GLN A 561 3.95 -13.21 -17.01
CA GLN A 561 4.12 -14.66 -17.06
C GLN A 561 5.25 -15.08 -18.01
N ARG A 562 5.34 -14.50 -19.21
CA ARG A 562 6.35 -14.88 -20.21
C ARG A 562 7.74 -14.28 -19.96
N ARG A 563 7.83 -13.13 -19.32
CA ARG A 563 9.08 -12.34 -19.19
C ARG A 563 9.66 -12.31 -17.78
N LEU A 564 8.81 -12.36 -16.75
CA LEU A 564 9.25 -12.40 -15.35
C LEU A 564 9.16 -13.81 -14.75
N GLY A 565 8.35 -14.71 -15.31
CA GLY A 565 8.26 -16.10 -14.88
C GLY A 565 7.32 -16.34 -13.70
N ILE A 566 6.56 -15.33 -13.29
CA ILE A 566 5.59 -15.40 -12.19
C ILE A 566 4.16 -15.25 -12.71
N SER A 567 3.18 -15.79 -11.98
CA SER A 567 1.77 -15.59 -12.33
C SER A 567 1.27 -14.26 -11.75
N GLY A 568 0.90 -13.32 -12.62
CA GLY A 568 0.39 -12.01 -12.20
C GLY A 568 -0.94 -12.09 -11.43
N LEU A 569 -1.80 -13.06 -11.72
CA LEU A 569 -3.05 -13.28 -10.96
C LEU A 569 -2.77 -13.69 -9.52
N TYR A 570 -1.80 -14.59 -9.32
CA TYR A 570 -1.37 -15.00 -7.99
C TYR A 570 -0.69 -13.86 -7.24
N GLN A 571 0.12 -13.05 -7.93
CA GLN A 571 0.76 -11.88 -7.33
C GLN A 571 -0.28 -10.86 -6.85
N LEU A 572 -1.26 -10.56 -7.69
CA LEU A 572 -2.34 -9.65 -7.33
C LEU A 572 -3.17 -10.20 -6.15
N ALA A 573 -3.59 -11.46 -6.21
CA ALA A 573 -4.34 -12.06 -5.11
C ALA A 573 -3.52 -12.16 -3.82
N PHE A 574 -2.22 -12.43 -3.91
CA PHE A 574 -1.31 -12.41 -2.77
C PHE A 574 -1.34 -11.06 -2.08
N VAL A 575 -1.16 -9.96 -2.82
CA VAL A 575 -1.15 -8.60 -2.26
C VAL A 575 -2.50 -8.24 -1.64
N LEU A 576 -3.61 -8.55 -2.31
CA LEU A 576 -4.96 -8.31 -1.78
C LEU A 576 -5.24 -9.12 -0.50
N TRP A 577 -4.68 -10.32 -0.39
CA TRP A 577 -4.87 -11.20 0.76
C TRP A 577 -3.95 -10.85 1.93
N SER A 578 -2.65 -10.68 1.66
CA SER A 578 -1.63 -10.41 2.67
C SER A 578 -1.83 -9.02 3.30
N GLN A 579 -2.23 -8.03 2.49
CA GLN A 579 -2.47 -6.65 2.93
C GLN A 579 -3.97 -6.33 3.03
N ARG A 580 -4.82 -7.34 3.24
CA ARG A 580 -6.29 -7.18 3.23
C ARG A 580 -6.80 -6.10 4.18
N VAL A 581 -6.19 -5.97 5.36
CA VAL A 581 -6.58 -4.93 6.33
C VAL A 581 -6.34 -3.56 5.72
N LEU A 582 -5.14 -3.34 5.18
CA LEU A 582 -4.73 -2.11 4.52
C LEU A 582 -5.54 -1.78 3.26
N VAL A 583 -5.93 -2.78 2.48
CA VAL A 583 -6.76 -2.60 1.28
C VAL A 583 -8.20 -2.25 1.68
N GLN A 584 -8.83 -3.05 2.54
CA GLN A 584 -10.22 -2.84 2.96
C GLN A 584 -10.39 -1.49 3.68
N SER A 585 -9.43 -1.12 4.53
CA SER A 585 -9.41 0.17 5.23
C SER A 585 -9.15 1.36 4.33
N LYS A 586 -8.89 1.17 3.03
CA LYS A 586 -8.82 2.27 2.05
C LYS A 586 -10.09 2.36 1.23
N LEU A 587 -10.76 1.24 1.00
CA LEU A 587 -12.02 1.20 0.27
C LEU A 587 -13.17 1.90 1.01
N TYR A 588 -13.10 2.12 2.32
CA TYR A 588 -14.12 2.90 3.05
C TYR A 588 -14.34 4.31 2.49
N VAL A 589 -13.28 4.89 1.92
CA VAL A 589 -13.30 6.20 1.28
C VAL A 589 -14.42 6.33 0.24
N THR A 590 -14.81 5.22 -0.39
CA THR A 590 -15.93 5.19 -1.35
C THR A 590 -17.20 5.79 -0.77
N THR A 591 -17.50 5.57 0.52
CA THR A 591 -18.70 6.12 1.18
C THR A 591 -18.63 7.65 1.31
N ILE A 592 -17.43 8.20 1.53
CA ILE A 592 -17.21 9.64 1.63
C ILE A 592 -17.33 10.27 0.24
N ILE A 593 -16.63 9.74 -0.76
CA ILE A 593 -16.62 10.27 -2.12
C ILE A 593 -18.03 10.24 -2.73
N LEU A 594 -18.72 9.11 -2.63
CA LEU A 594 -20.04 8.95 -3.24
C LEU A 594 -21.12 9.70 -2.48
N GLY A 595 -20.95 9.89 -1.17
CA GLY A 595 -21.83 10.74 -0.36
C GLY A 595 -21.59 12.25 -0.55
N PHE A 596 -20.43 12.67 -1.07
CA PHE A 596 -20.08 14.10 -1.20
C PHE A 596 -21.14 14.95 -1.92
N PRO A 597 -21.75 14.51 -3.05
CA PRO A 597 -22.75 15.31 -3.75
C PRO A 597 -24.13 15.42 -3.06
N LEU A 598 -24.30 14.86 -1.87
CA LEU A 598 -25.57 14.87 -1.16
C LEU A 598 -25.87 16.25 -0.54
N THR A 599 -27.06 16.79 -0.79
CA THR A 599 -27.50 18.11 -0.30
C THR A 599 -27.45 18.22 1.23
N HIS A 600 -27.79 17.14 1.94
CA HIS A 600 -27.75 17.07 3.41
C HIS A 600 -26.36 17.30 4.02
N ASN A 601 -25.29 17.22 3.22
CA ASN A 601 -23.93 17.53 3.66
C ASN A 601 -23.61 19.03 3.63
N GLY A 602 -24.55 19.88 3.19
CA GLY A 602 -24.37 21.33 3.12
C GLY A 602 -23.36 21.75 2.06
N ASN A 603 -23.19 20.94 1.01
CA ASN A 603 -22.25 21.19 -0.09
C ASN A 603 -22.88 21.97 -1.26
N ASP A 604 -24.17 22.36 -1.15
CA ASP A 604 -24.93 23.01 -2.22
C ASP A 604 -24.38 24.38 -2.62
N SER A 605 -23.72 25.09 -1.70
CA SER A 605 -23.05 26.36 -1.99
C SER A 605 -21.90 26.20 -3.00
N ILE A 606 -21.26 25.04 -3.02
CA ILE A 606 -20.21 24.65 -3.96
C ILE A 606 -20.80 24.06 -5.24
N LEU A 607 -21.83 23.21 -5.11
CA LEU A 607 -22.42 22.48 -6.22
C LEU A 607 -23.48 23.30 -6.95
N ARG A 608 -23.54 24.63 -6.76
CA ARG A 608 -24.47 25.53 -7.45
C ARG A 608 -24.40 25.34 -8.95
N PHE A 609 -25.26 24.47 -9.45
CA PHE A 609 -25.68 24.49 -10.83
C PHE A 609 -26.45 25.78 -10.99
N ASN A 610 -25.87 26.71 -11.75
CA ASN A 610 -26.57 27.89 -12.20
C ASN A 610 -27.95 27.49 -12.74
N SER A 611 -29.00 27.77 -11.98
CA SER A 611 -30.34 27.96 -12.51
C SER A 611 -30.32 29.30 -13.26
N VAL A 612 -29.61 29.33 -14.38
CA VAL A 612 -29.78 30.42 -15.33
C VAL A 612 -30.87 29.94 -16.27
N HIS A 613 -32.01 30.61 -16.12
CA HIS A 613 -33.14 30.63 -17.03
C HIS A 613 -32.72 30.72 -18.50
#